data_AF-A0A258JZB7-F1
#
_entry.id   AF-A0A258JZB7-F1
#
_cell.length_a   1.000
_cell.length_b   1.000
_cell.length_c   1.000
_cell.angle_alpha   90.00
_cell.angle_beta   90.00
_cell.angle_gamma   90.00
#
_symmetry.space_group_name_H-M   'P 1'
#
loop_
_entity.id
_entity.type
_entity.pdbx_description
1 polymer ?
#
loop_
_entity_poly.entity_id
_entity_poly.type
_entity_poly.pdbx_seq_one_letter_code
_entity_poly.pdbx_strand_id
1 'polypeptide(L)'
;MKKKKIITKLEVKHIIKKYKIRIGSYTIREDGLIDVRGSVKLTGNNFFKLPLKFGNVTGDFYCKQNGLGTLKGSPKYVGGNFNCSDNELTSLEGGPDYVGGSYFCNENNLINLKGCPVEVIGRFNCALNNLESLAYSPRRVGKSYHAHHNRLKTLNGAPAFVGGVFNVAANLLANLEGCPDYIVENFHFDCWLPSLYIGTKNCHVGGVKIESLERIYSGDSILPELIRRNQQHLATILKYNRYVPIYNENGQINIDDLIDLLHEVKNGMR
;
A
#
# COMPACT_ATOMS: atom_id res chain seq x y z
N MET A 1 14.46 -37.70 16.71
CA MET A 1 14.23 -36.26 16.50
C MET A 1 15.55 -35.51 16.62
N LYS A 2 16.05 -34.85 15.57
CA LYS A 2 17.25 -33.98 15.68
C LYS A 2 16.88 -32.76 16.54
N LYS A 3 17.49 -32.60 17.73
CA LYS A 3 17.34 -31.38 18.53
C LYS A 3 17.77 -30.19 17.66
N LYS A 4 16.86 -29.25 17.46
CA LYS A 4 17.12 -28.03 16.69
C LYS A 4 18.19 -27.24 17.44
N LYS A 5 19.35 -26.98 16.81
CA LYS A 5 20.42 -26.19 17.44
C LYS A 5 19.89 -24.77 17.69
N ILE A 6 19.77 -24.40 18.97
CA ILE A 6 19.34 -23.06 19.41
C ILE A 6 20.55 -22.13 19.32
N ILE A 7 20.33 -20.90 18.85
CA ILE A 7 21.39 -19.89 18.74
C ILE A 7 21.82 -19.40 20.13
N THR A 8 23.12 -19.31 20.36
CA THR A 8 23.69 -18.87 21.63
C THR A 8 23.82 -17.34 21.70
N LYS A 9 23.90 -16.79 22.91
CA LYS A 9 24.17 -15.36 23.14
C LYS A 9 25.49 -14.90 22.53
N LEU A 10 26.50 -15.76 22.50
CA LEU A 10 27.80 -15.47 21.87
C LEU A 10 27.67 -15.40 20.34
N GLU A 11 26.96 -16.35 19.72
CA GLU A 11 26.68 -16.33 18.27
C GLU A 11 25.88 -15.07 17.87
N VAL A 12 24.84 -14.70 18.63
CA VAL A 12 24.08 -13.46 18.40
C VAL A 12 24.99 -12.22 18.49
N LYS A 13 25.79 -12.11 19.55
CA LYS A 13 26.76 -11.00 19.70
C LYS A 13 27.76 -10.93 18.54
N HIS A 14 28.25 -12.08 18.09
CA HIS A 14 29.16 -12.16 16.96
C HIS A 14 28.50 -11.64 15.67
N ILE A 15 27.28 -12.08 15.36
CA ILE A 15 26.52 -11.62 14.18
C ILE A 15 26.25 -10.12 14.25
N ILE A 16 25.81 -9.62 15.41
CA ILE A 16 25.57 -8.18 15.62
C ILE A 16 26.84 -7.37 15.34
N LYS A 17 27.99 -7.81 15.86
CA LYS A 17 29.28 -7.13 15.66
C LYS A 17 29.72 -7.21 14.19
N LYS A 18 29.63 -8.38 13.57
CA LYS A 18 30.06 -8.64 12.18
C LYS A 18 29.33 -7.74 11.19
N TYR A 19 28.01 -7.61 11.33
CA TYR A 19 27.16 -6.82 10.43
C TYR A 19 26.79 -5.44 10.98
N LYS A 20 27.44 -5.00 12.07
CA LYS A 20 27.19 -3.70 12.72
C LYS A 20 25.69 -3.41 12.95
N ILE A 21 24.93 -4.44 13.31
CA ILE A 21 23.47 -4.36 13.50
C ILE A 21 23.18 -3.45 14.68
N ARG A 22 22.34 -2.43 14.49
CA ARG A 22 21.82 -1.63 15.61
C ARG A 22 20.56 -2.30 16.14
N ILE A 23 20.61 -2.79 17.37
CA ILE A 23 19.53 -3.53 18.01
C ILE A 23 19.35 -3.05 19.44
N GLY A 24 18.10 -2.89 19.87
CA GLY A 24 17.75 -2.63 21.26
C GLY A 24 18.17 -3.76 22.20
N SER A 25 17.91 -3.59 23.49
CA SER A 25 18.10 -4.67 24.46
C SER A 25 17.27 -5.88 24.05
N TYR A 26 17.84 -7.08 24.10
CA TYR A 26 17.18 -8.29 23.62
C TYR A 26 17.32 -9.47 24.57
N THR A 27 16.40 -10.42 24.43
CA THR A 27 16.44 -11.74 25.06
C THR A 27 16.33 -12.82 23.98
N ILE A 28 16.85 -14.01 24.27
CA ILE A 28 16.76 -15.17 23.38
C ILE A 28 15.77 -16.14 24.03
N ARG A 29 14.68 -16.46 23.34
CA ARG A 29 13.68 -17.43 23.78
C ARG A 29 14.20 -18.86 23.67
N GLU A 30 13.50 -19.79 24.33
CA GLU A 30 13.80 -21.23 24.25
C GLU A 30 13.66 -21.80 22.83
N ASP A 31 12.81 -21.21 21.98
CA ASP A 31 12.65 -21.58 20.58
C ASP A 31 13.72 -20.97 19.64
N GLY A 32 14.63 -20.16 20.21
CA GLY A 32 15.71 -19.46 19.52
C GLY A 32 15.32 -18.17 18.81
N LEU A 33 14.08 -17.67 19.00
CA LEU A 33 13.68 -16.34 18.55
C LEU A 33 14.26 -15.25 19.46
N ILE A 34 14.50 -14.09 18.87
CA ILE A 34 15.06 -12.93 19.58
C ILE A 34 13.96 -11.90 19.79
N ASP A 35 13.65 -11.65 21.06
CA ASP A 35 12.75 -10.57 21.47
C ASP A 35 13.56 -9.31 21.76
N VAL A 36 13.12 -8.19 21.20
CA VAL A 36 13.83 -6.92 21.27
C VAL A 36 12.94 -5.86 21.92
N ARG A 37 13.41 -5.32 23.04
CA ARG A 37 12.90 -4.08 23.61
C ARG A 37 13.65 -2.92 22.96
N GLY A 38 12.93 -2.19 22.11
CA GLY A 38 13.47 -1.15 21.22
C GLY A 38 13.44 -1.59 19.75
N SER A 39 14.23 -0.91 18.92
CA SER A 39 14.22 -1.10 17.46
C SER A 39 15.33 -2.03 16.97
N VAL A 40 15.14 -2.59 15.77
CA VAL A 40 16.15 -3.36 15.03
C VAL A 40 16.42 -2.67 13.69
N LYS A 41 17.69 -2.42 13.36
CA LYS A 41 18.12 -1.84 12.07
C LYS A 41 19.13 -2.75 11.39
N LEU A 42 18.73 -3.30 10.25
CA LEU A 42 19.46 -4.24 9.38
C LEU A 42 19.71 -3.65 7.98
N THR A 43 19.54 -2.34 7.82
CA THR A 43 19.56 -1.64 6.53
C THR A 43 20.91 -1.73 5.83
N GLY A 44 20.94 -1.96 4.50
CA GLY A 44 22.15 -1.77 3.68
C GLY A 44 23.25 -2.81 3.92
N ASN A 45 22.90 -4.05 4.24
CA ASN A 45 23.87 -5.10 4.61
C ASN A 45 24.01 -6.22 3.57
N ASN A 46 23.40 -6.07 2.39
CA ASN A 46 23.38 -7.08 1.32
C ASN A 46 22.89 -8.45 1.82
N PHE A 47 21.91 -8.46 2.72
CA PHE A 47 21.32 -9.70 3.20
C PHE A 47 20.39 -10.31 2.15
N PHE A 48 20.59 -11.60 1.85
CA PHE A 48 19.62 -12.41 1.08
C PHE A 48 18.56 -13.09 1.96
N LYS A 49 18.86 -13.18 3.27
CA LYS A 49 17.96 -13.64 4.33
C LYS A 49 18.32 -12.93 5.62
N LEU A 50 17.36 -12.80 6.53
CA LEU A 50 17.63 -12.20 7.83
C LEU A 50 18.71 -13.00 8.59
N PRO A 51 19.70 -12.31 9.18
CA PRO A 51 20.84 -12.97 9.83
C PRO A 51 20.47 -13.62 11.16
N LEU A 52 19.32 -13.24 11.72
CA LEU A 52 18.75 -13.69 12.98
C LEU A 52 17.24 -13.89 12.80
N LYS A 53 16.61 -14.65 13.69
CA LYS A 53 15.15 -14.81 13.72
C LYS A 53 14.58 -14.04 14.89
N PHE A 54 13.59 -13.22 14.63
CA PHE A 54 13.01 -12.30 15.60
C PHE A 54 11.63 -12.78 16.03
N GLY A 55 11.32 -12.60 17.32
CA GLY A 55 9.99 -12.85 17.88
C GLY A 55 9.19 -11.55 17.89
N ASN A 56 9.28 -10.82 19.01
CA ASN A 56 8.62 -9.53 19.21
C ASN A 56 9.64 -8.39 19.19
N VAL A 57 9.27 -7.29 18.55
CA VAL A 57 10.06 -6.05 18.53
C VAL A 57 9.16 -4.91 18.99
N THR A 58 9.46 -4.29 20.13
CA THR A 58 8.58 -3.24 20.68
C THR A 58 8.71 -1.90 19.97
N GLY A 59 9.84 -1.67 19.28
CA GLY A 59 10.09 -0.48 18.47
C GLY A 59 9.92 -0.75 16.97
N ASP A 60 10.74 -0.08 16.17
CA ASP A 60 10.76 -0.24 14.72
C ASP A 60 11.57 -1.47 14.28
N PHE A 61 11.21 -2.05 13.15
CA PHE A 61 12.01 -3.08 12.48
C PHE A 61 12.32 -2.67 11.04
N TYR A 62 13.59 -2.37 10.77
CA TYR A 62 14.06 -1.90 9.47
C TYR A 62 15.01 -2.93 8.83
N CYS A 63 14.55 -3.59 7.77
CA CYS A 63 15.33 -4.52 6.95
C CYS A 63 15.44 -4.09 5.48
N LYS A 64 15.14 -2.82 5.19
CA LYS A 64 15.23 -2.21 3.85
C LYS A 64 16.63 -2.18 3.23
N GLN A 65 16.71 -1.99 1.91
CA GLN A 65 17.97 -1.85 1.16
C GLN A 65 18.87 -3.07 1.33
N ASN A 66 18.35 -4.24 0.99
CA ASN A 66 19.07 -5.52 1.00
C ASN A 66 18.66 -6.33 -0.25
N GLY A 67 19.08 -7.59 -0.35
CA GLY A 67 18.63 -8.52 -1.41
C GLY A 67 17.67 -9.58 -0.88
N LEU A 68 16.79 -9.24 0.08
CA LEU A 68 15.94 -10.24 0.74
C LEU A 68 14.90 -10.78 -0.25
N GLY A 69 14.95 -12.09 -0.51
CA GLY A 69 13.91 -12.81 -1.27
C GLY A 69 12.76 -13.33 -0.40
N THR A 70 12.88 -13.24 0.93
CA THR A 70 11.83 -13.65 1.88
C THR A 70 11.91 -12.86 3.18
N LEU A 71 10.77 -12.68 3.84
CA LEU A 71 10.68 -12.13 5.19
C LEU A 71 10.84 -13.20 6.29
N LYS A 72 11.10 -14.46 5.95
CA LYS A 72 11.28 -15.54 6.95
C LYS A 72 12.31 -15.16 8.02
N GLY A 73 11.86 -15.20 9.27
CA GLY A 73 12.66 -14.78 10.43
C GLY A 73 12.39 -13.34 10.87
N SER A 74 11.52 -12.60 10.18
CA SER A 74 10.99 -11.32 10.65
C SER A 74 10.18 -11.52 11.93
N PRO A 75 10.05 -10.47 12.76
CA PRO A 75 9.21 -10.54 13.94
C PRO A 75 7.74 -10.72 13.55
N LYS A 76 6.97 -11.35 14.44
CA LYS A 76 5.51 -11.45 14.30
C LYS A 76 4.78 -10.21 14.81
N TYR A 77 5.40 -9.49 15.75
CA TYR A 77 4.88 -8.25 16.31
C TYR A 77 5.93 -7.14 16.19
N VAL A 78 5.51 -6.00 15.65
CA VAL A 78 6.30 -4.76 15.60
C VAL A 78 5.48 -3.63 16.23
N GLY A 79 5.93 -3.08 17.34
CA GLY A 79 5.22 -1.99 18.03
C GLY A 79 5.30 -0.65 17.29
N GLY A 80 6.39 -0.42 16.55
CA GLY A 80 6.60 0.75 15.71
C GLY A 80 6.35 0.47 14.23
N ASN A 81 7.21 1.04 13.38
CA ASN A 81 7.14 0.87 11.93
C ASN A 81 7.86 -0.41 11.48
N PHE A 82 7.32 -1.07 10.46
CA PHE A 82 8.00 -2.14 9.74
C PHE A 82 8.41 -1.64 8.35
N ASN A 83 9.69 -1.75 8.02
CA ASN A 83 10.20 -1.33 6.72
C ASN A 83 11.08 -2.40 6.07
N CYS A 84 10.55 -3.02 5.02
CA CYS A 84 11.22 -3.98 4.15
C CYS A 84 11.36 -3.46 2.70
N SER A 85 11.32 -2.14 2.49
CA SER A 85 11.44 -1.55 1.15
C SER A 85 12.79 -1.84 0.51
N ASP A 86 12.90 -1.74 -0.82
CA ASP A 86 14.17 -1.92 -1.55
C ASP A 86 14.81 -3.29 -1.25
N ASN A 87 14.12 -4.33 -1.70
CA ASN A 87 14.49 -5.75 -1.58
C ASN A 87 13.99 -6.52 -2.83
N GLU A 88 14.18 -7.84 -2.84
CA GLU A 88 13.79 -8.72 -3.95
C GLU A 88 12.54 -9.55 -3.63
N LEU A 89 11.66 -9.07 -2.76
CA LEU A 89 10.50 -9.84 -2.28
C LEU A 89 9.45 -10.00 -3.38
N THR A 90 8.88 -11.21 -3.50
CA THR A 90 7.72 -11.51 -4.37
C THR A 90 6.41 -11.69 -3.60
N SER A 91 6.49 -11.85 -2.28
CA SER A 91 5.37 -11.86 -1.33
C SER A 91 5.80 -11.29 0.02
N LEU A 92 4.83 -10.99 0.89
CA LEU A 92 5.07 -10.53 2.26
C LEU A 92 4.96 -11.67 3.28
N GLU A 93 4.88 -12.92 2.81
CA GLU A 93 4.82 -14.09 3.69
C GLU A 93 6.04 -14.20 4.59
N GLY A 94 5.80 -14.52 5.86
CA GLY A 94 6.82 -14.54 6.90
C GLY A 94 7.09 -13.17 7.53
N GLY A 95 6.42 -12.11 7.08
CA GLY A 95 6.39 -10.80 7.72
C GLY A 95 5.59 -10.76 9.03
N PRO A 96 5.46 -9.57 9.64
CA PRO A 96 4.72 -9.38 10.88
C PRO A 96 3.21 -9.50 10.66
N ASP A 97 2.55 -10.10 11.65
CA ASP A 97 1.08 -10.19 11.67
C ASP A 97 0.47 -8.88 12.23
N TYR A 98 1.23 -8.14 13.05
CA TYR A 98 0.85 -6.84 13.61
C TYR A 98 1.97 -5.81 13.48
N VAL A 99 1.60 -4.59 13.04
CA VAL A 99 2.47 -3.42 12.98
C VAL A 99 1.73 -2.21 13.59
N GLY A 100 2.24 -1.68 14.69
CA GLY A 100 1.62 -0.56 15.40
C GLY A 100 1.81 0.79 14.70
N GLY A 101 2.80 0.90 13.81
CA GLY A 101 3.08 2.08 13.00
C GLY A 101 2.74 1.90 11.53
N SER A 102 3.64 2.35 10.67
CA SER A 102 3.53 2.25 9.21
C SER A 102 4.21 0.99 8.68
N TYR A 103 3.71 0.48 7.56
CA TYR A 103 4.23 -0.67 6.84
C TYR A 103 4.77 -0.21 5.48
N PHE A 104 6.07 -0.37 5.26
CA PHE A 104 6.73 0.00 4.01
C PHE A 104 7.29 -1.23 3.32
N CYS A 105 6.80 -1.51 2.12
CA CYS A 105 7.20 -2.60 1.24
C CYS A 105 7.34 -2.16 -0.23
N ASN A 106 7.52 -0.86 -0.45
CA ASN A 106 7.80 -0.31 -1.78
C ASN A 106 9.13 -0.82 -2.33
N GLU A 107 9.32 -0.69 -3.64
CA GLU A 107 10.57 -1.06 -4.34
C GLU A 107 10.92 -2.54 -4.08
N ASN A 108 10.01 -3.41 -4.50
CA ASN A 108 10.16 -4.86 -4.44
C ASN A 108 9.60 -5.48 -5.74
N ASN A 109 9.54 -6.81 -5.82
CA ASN A 109 8.98 -7.54 -6.94
C ASN A 109 7.62 -8.17 -6.60
N LEU A 110 6.83 -7.54 -5.72
CA LEU A 110 5.56 -8.10 -5.24
C LEU A 110 4.56 -8.20 -6.38
N ILE A 111 3.90 -9.36 -6.46
CA ILE A 111 2.79 -9.62 -7.42
C ILE A 111 1.42 -9.58 -6.73
N ASN A 112 1.38 -9.68 -5.41
CA ASN A 112 0.21 -9.51 -4.55
C ASN A 112 0.67 -9.11 -3.14
N LEU A 113 -0.28 -8.77 -2.26
CA LEU A 113 0.01 -8.30 -0.90
C LEU A 113 -0.16 -9.39 0.17
N LYS A 114 -0.16 -10.67 -0.23
CA LYS A 114 -0.35 -11.79 0.70
C LYS A 114 0.74 -11.79 1.77
N GLY A 115 0.31 -11.92 3.02
CA GLY A 115 1.18 -11.89 4.19
C GLY A 115 1.36 -10.51 4.84
N CYS A 116 0.76 -9.44 4.29
CA CYS A 116 0.67 -8.18 5.01
C CYS A 116 -0.34 -8.24 6.17
N PRO A 117 -0.25 -7.32 7.16
CA PRO A 117 -1.24 -7.21 8.23
C PRO A 117 -2.64 -6.89 7.70
N VAL A 118 -3.67 -7.40 8.39
CA VAL A 118 -5.08 -7.12 8.04
C VAL A 118 -5.44 -5.65 8.24
N GLU A 119 -4.80 -4.98 9.20
CA GLU A 119 -4.97 -3.55 9.48
C GLU A 119 -3.62 -2.88 9.69
N VAL A 120 -3.50 -1.62 9.25
CA VAL A 120 -2.30 -0.81 9.46
C VAL A 120 -2.71 0.56 10.00
N ILE A 121 -2.29 0.87 11.22
CA ILE A 121 -2.63 2.13 11.91
C ILE A 121 -1.96 3.32 11.22
N GLY A 122 -0.72 3.13 10.74
CA GLY A 122 0.05 4.15 10.06
C GLY A 122 -0.19 4.20 8.56
N ARG A 123 0.89 4.49 7.82
CA ARG A 123 0.88 4.47 6.34
C ARG A 123 1.11 3.05 5.84
N PHE A 124 0.50 2.72 4.70
CA PHE A 124 0.83 1.52 3.95
C PHE A 124 1.44 1.92 2.61
N ASN A 125 2.68 1.53 2.35
CA ASN A 125 3.36 1.84 1.09
C ASN A 125 3.78 0.55 0.38
N CYS A 126 3.12 0.26 -0.73
CA CYS A 126 3.43 -0.83 -1.66
C CYS A 126 3.67 -0.31 -3.09
N ALA A 127 4.08 0.94 -3.23
CA ALA A 127 4.44 1.53 -4.51
C ALA A 127 5.65 0.83 -5.16
N LEU A 128 5.87 1.04 -6.46
CA LEU A 128 7.06 0.53 -7.16
C LEU A 128 7.20 -1.00 -7.00
N ASN A 129 6.17 -1.71 -7.43
CA ASN A 129 6.08 -3.18 -7.41
C ASN A 129 5.44 -3.67 -8.72
N ASN A 130 5.10 -4.96 -8.82
CA ASN A 130 4.47 -5.57 -10.00
C ASN A 130 3.02 -5.98 -9.74
N LEU A 131 2.29 -5.24 -8.89
CA LEU A 131 0.92 -5.58 -8.51
C LEU A 131 -0.03 -5.36 -9.69
N GLU A 132 -0.82 -6.39 -10.06
CA GLU A 132 -1.91 -6.27 -11.05
C GLU A 132 -3.28 -6.00 -10.40
N SER A 133 -3.41 -6.27 -9.11
CA SER A 133 -4.56 -5.94 -8.26
C SER A 133 -4.10 -5.64 -6.84
N LEU A 134 -4.98 -5.11 -6.01
CA LEU A 134 -4.74 -4.90 -4.59
C LEU A 134 -5.20 -6.10 -3.75
N ALA A 135 -5.28 -7.30 -4.33
CA ALA A 135 -5.67 -8.50 -3.60
C ALA A 135 -4.81 -8.71 -2.34
N TYR A 136 -5.47 -9.12 -1.25
CA TYR A 136 -4.89 -9.31 0.08
C TYR A 136 -4.37 -8.04 0.78
N SER A 137 -4.65 -6.85 0.25
CA SER A 137 -4.34 -5.57 0.91
C SER A 137 -4.95 -5.50 2.31
N PRO A 138 -4.40 -4.68 3.23
CA PRO A 138 -5.06 -4.40 4.51
C PRO A 138 -6.49 -3.89 4.27
N ARG A 139 -7.43 -4.31 5.12
CA ARG A 139 -8.84 -3.87 5.03
C ARG A 139 -9.01 -2.41 5.44
N ARG A 140 -8.12 -1.91 6.30
CA ARG A 140 -8.14 -0.54 6.84
C ARG A 140 -6.71 0.00 6.98
N VAL A 141 -6.51 1.23 6.51
CA VAL A 141 -5.27 1.98 6.69
C VAL A 141 -5.57 3.32 7.35
N GLY A 142 -4.97 3.57 8.51
CA GLY A 142 -5.29 4.72 9.35
C GLY A 142 -4.70 6.05 8.85
N LYS A 143 -3.70 6.01 7.97
CA LYS A 143 -3.14 7.19 7.30
C LYS A 143 -3.17 6.98 5.78
N SER A 144 -2.13 7.43 5.07
CA SER A 144 -2.03 7.34 3.62
C SER A 144 -1.74 5.91 3.14
N TYR A 145 -2.29 5.59 1.96
CA TYR A 145 -2.04 4.35 1.23
C TYR A 145 -1.42 4.68 -0.12
N HIS A 146 -0.22 4.16 -0.39
CA HIS A 146 0.53 4.42 -1.62
C HIS A 146 0.74 3.12 -2.41
N ALA A 147 0.15 3.05 -3.59
CA ALA A 147 0.30 1.95 -4.56
C ALA A 147 0.65 2.46 -5.97
N HIS A 148 1.23 3.66 -6.06
CA HIS A 148 1.66 4.22 -7.34
C HIS A 148 2.79 3.40 -7.98
N HIS A 149 2.99 3.52 -9.30
CA HIS A 149 4.00 2.75 -10.05
C HIS A 149 3.86 1.23 -9.84
N ASN A 150 2.69 0.70 -10.18
CA ASN A 150 2.39 -0.73 -10.24
C ASN A 150 1.80 -1.05 -11.64
N ARG A 151 1.13 -2.19 -11.79
CA ARG A 151 0.47 -2.62 -13.03
C ARG A 151 -1.04 -2.81 -12.81
N LEU A 152 -1.63 -2.05 -11.88
CA LEU A 152 -3.03 -2.18 -11.50
C LEU A 152 -3.94 -1.86 -12.69
N LYS A 153 -4.92 -2.73 -12.96
CA LYS A 153 -5.94 -2.53 -14.01
C LYS A 153 -7.25 -1.95 -13.46
N THR A 154 -7.54 -2.28 -12.20
CA THR A 154 -8.61 -1.70 -11.38
C THR A 154 -8.12 -1.59 -9.94
N LEU A 155 -8.98 -1.18 -9.02
CA LEU A 155 -8.68 -1.05 -7.58
C LEU A 155 -9.24 -2.21 -6.76
N ASN A 156 -9.61 -3.31 -7.41
CA ASN A 156 -10.13 -4.49 -6.72
C ASN A 156 -9.14 -5.01 -5.68
N GLY A 157 -9.66 -5.17 -4.44
CA GLY A 157 -8.88 -5.53 -3.27
C GLY A 157 -8.36 -4.35 -2.44
N ALA A 158 -8.61 -3.10 -2.84
CA ALA A 158 -8.25 -1.92 -2.04
C ALA A 158 -8.87 -1.96 -0.62
N PRO A 159 -8.25 -1.28 0.37
CA PRO A 159 -8.85 -1.08 1.68
C PRO A 159 -10.23 -0.41 1.58
N ALA A 160 -11.15 -0.77 2.47
CA ALA A 160 -12.44 -0.08 2.56
C ALA A 160 -12.29 1.35 3.11
N PHE A 161 -11.28 1.58 3.95
CA PHE A 161 -11.00 2.88 4.58
C PHE A 161 -9.53 3.25 4.48
N VAL A 162 -9.27 4.47 4.00
CA VAL A 162 -7.97 5.14 3.99
C VAL A 162 -8.10 6.47 4.74
N GLY A 163 -7.36 6.59 5.86
CA GLY A 163 -7.43 7.76 6.74
C GLY A 163 -6.65 8.99 6.25
N GLY A 164 -5.95 8.88 5.13
CA GLY A 164 -5.25 9.99 4.49
C GLY A 164 -5.31 9.90 2.97
N VAL A 165 -4.26 10.34 2.29
CA VAL A 165 -4.14 10.21 0.82
C VAL A 165 -4.20 8.74 0.36
N PHE A 166 -5.01 8.45 -0.66
CA PHE A 166 -4.94 7.22 -1.43
C PHE A 166 -4.31 7.53 -2.80
N ASN A 167 -3.10 7.03 -3.05
CA ASN A 167 -2.36 7.31 -4.28
C ASN A 167 -2.15 6.04 -5.12
N VAL A 168 -2.74 6.04 -6.31
CA VAL A 168 -2.67 4.96 -7.30
C VAL A 168 -2.20 5.45 -8.67
N ALA A 169 -1.56 6.63 -8.73
CA ALA A 169 -0.96 7.18 -9.95
C ALA A 169 0.12 6.25 -10.55
N ALA A 170 0.49 6.49 -11.79
CA ALA A 170 1.35 5.66 -12.61
C ALA A 170 0.98 4.15 -12.57
N ASN A 171 -0.27 3.84 -12.92
CA ASN A 171 -0.75 2.47 -13.08
C ASN A 171 -1.38 2.26 -14.48
N LEU A 172 -1.89 1.05 -14.74
CA LEU A 172 -2.55 0.65 -16.00
C LEU A 172 -4.08 0.65 -15.87
N LEU A 173 -4.63 1.59 -15.08
CA LEU A 173 -6.02 1.58 -14.69
C LEU A 173 -6.94 1.80 -15.91
N ALA A 174 -7.85 0.86 -16.14
CA ALA A 174 -8.93 1.02 -17.10
C ALA A 174 -10.10 1.81 -16.48
N ASN A 175 -10.32 1.64 -15.18
CA ASN A 175 -11.32 2.34 -14.39
C ASN A 175 -10.92 2.33 -12.89
N LEU A 176 -11.81 2.86 -12.03
CA LEU A 176 -11.62 2.96 -10.59
C LEU A 176 -12.46 1.92 -9.81
N GLU A 177 -12.89 0.84 -10.46
CA GLU A 177 -13.67 -0.21 -9.81
C GLU A 177 -12.91 -0.80 -8.63
N GLY A 178 -13.58 -0.94 -7.49
CA GLY A 178 -12.95 -1.37 -6.24
C GLY A 178 -12.38 -0.23 -5.39
N CYS A 179 -12.61 1.03 -5.77
CA CYS A 179 -12.26 2.22 -4.98
C CYS A 179 -12.67 2.10 -3.50
N PRO A 180 -11.89 2.59 -2.51
CA PRO A 180 -12.30 2.60 -1.10
C PRO A 180 -13.67 3.24 -0.86
N ASP A 181 -14.35 2.85 0.23
CA ASP A 181 -15.62 3.47 0.64
C ASP A 181 -15.38 4.86 1.26
N TYR A 182 -14.21 5.03 1.91
CA TYR A 182 -13.77 6.26 2.55
C TYR A 182 -12.29 6.55 2.29
N ILE A 183 -12.02 7.76 1.81
CA ILE A 183 -10.69 8.36 1.65
C ILE A 183 -10.74 9.73 2.33
N VAL A 184 -10.17 9.86 3.53
CA VAL A 184 -10.39 11.07 4.36
C VAL A 184 -9.78 12.32 3.73
N GLU A 185 -8.63 12.19 3.07
CA GLU A 185 -7.95 13.31 2.40
C GLU A 185 -8.16 13.22 0.88
N ASN A 186 -7.08 13.11 0.10
CA ASN A 186 -7.13 13.16 -1.36
C ASN A 186 -7.03 11.79 -2.01
N PHE A 187 -7.77 11.59 -3.10
CA PHE A 187 -7.60 10.47 -4.01
C PHE A 187 -6.79 10.90 -5.24
N HIS A 188 -5.63 10.28 -5.44
CA HIS A 188 -4.70 10.60 -6.52
C HIS A 188 -4.67 9.48 -7.56
N PHE A 189 -4.91 9.84 -8.83
CA PHE A 189 -4.81 8.97 -9.99
C PHE A 189 -4.43 9.79 -11.24
N ASP A 190 -4.01 9.11 -12.31
CA ASP A 190 -3.52 9.79 -13.51
C ASP A 190 -4.63 10.32 -14.41
N CYS A 191 -4.31 11.34 -15.21
CA CYS A 191 -5.18 11.83 -16.26
C CYS A 191 -5.39 10.85 -17.42
N TRP A 192 -4.55 9.82 -17.56
CA TRP A 192 -4.62 8.79 -18.61
C TRP A 192 -5.67 7.69 -18.34
N LEU A 193 -6.41 7.82 -17.25
CA LEU A 193 -7.51 6.93 -16.89
C LEU A 193 -8.66 7.03 -17.90
N PRO A 194 -9.10 5.95 -18.54
CA PRO A 194 -10.21 6.00 -19.50
C PRO A 194 -11.57 6.33 -18.87
N SER A 195 -11.81 5.88 -17.64
CA SER A 195 -13.13 5.94 -16.98
C SER A 195 -13.00 6.14 -15.47
N LEU A 196 -13.85 6.98 -14.87
CA LEU A 196 -13.98 7.11 -13.41
C LEU A 196 -14.97 6.09 -12.81
N TYR A 197 -15.43 5.09 -13.58
CA TYR A 197 -16.34 4.08 -13.07
C TYR A 197 -15.77 3.41 -11.81
N ILE A 198 -16.49 3.53 -10.68
CA ILE A 198 -16.12 2.92 -9.38
C ILE A 198 -16.97 1.69 -9.02
N GLY A 199 -17.87 1.26 -9.91
CA GLY A 199 -18.92 0.28 -9.58
C GLY A 199 -20.23 0.95 -9.14
N THR A 200 -21.06 0.20 -8.42
CA THR A 200 -22.40 0.63 -7.96
C THR A 200 -22.41 1.29 -6.58
N LYS A 201 -21.23 1.44 -5.95
CA LYS A 201 -21.08 2.02 -4.62
C LYS A 201 -20.70 3.49 -4.66
N ASN A 202 -20.79 4.14 -3.51
CA ASN A 202 -20.29 5.49 -3.30
C ASN A 202 -18.86 5.45 -2.76
N CYS A 203 -18.08 6.50 -3.04
CA CYS A 203 -16.79 6.74 -2.44
C CYS A 203 -16.80 8.11 -1.75
N HIS A 204 -16.70 8.13 -0.42
CA HIS A 204 -16.57 9.37 0.33
C HIS A 204 -15.11 9.80 0.32
N VAL A 205 -14.83 10.89 -0.40
CA VAL A 205 -13.47 11.39 -0.56
C VAL A 205 -13.40 12.87 -0.18
N GLY A 206 -12.33 13.28 0.51
CA GLY A 206 -12.10 14.69 0.88
C GLY A 206 -11.76 15.57 -0.34
N GLY A 207 -10.98 15.06 -1.28
CA GLY A 207 -10.65 15.72 -2.53
C GLY A 207 -10.11 14.79 -3.61
N VAL A 208 -10.11 15.22 -4.85
CA VAL A 208 -9.52 14.47 -5.98
C VAL A 208 -8.35 15.25 -6.54
N LYS A 209 -7.24 14.55 -6.81
CA LYS A 209 -6.08 15.08 -7.52
C LYS A 209 -5.79 14.24 -8.76
N ILE A 210 -5.95 14.83 -9.92
CA ILE A 210 -5.56 14.21 -11.19
C ILE A 210 -4.11 14.58 -11.46
N GLU A 211 -3.25 13.57 -11.59
CA GLU A 211 -1.82 13.76 -11.86
C GLU A 211 -1.54 13.65 -13.37
N SER A 212 -0.64 14.50 -13.86
CA SER A 212 -0.12 14.46 -15.23
C SER A 212 1.35 14.11 -15.19
N LEU A 213 1.66 12.84 -14.93
CA LEU A 213 3.03 12.33 -14.97
C LEU A 213 3.48 12.15 -16.43
N GLU A 214 4.79 12.25 -16.67
CA GLU A 214 5.39 12.06 -18.00
C GLU A 214 5.01 10.68 -18.57
N ARG A 215 4.65 10.66 -19.87
CA ARG A 215 4.05 9.51 -20.57
C ARG A 215 4.83 8.21 -20.32
N ILE A 216 4.18 7.22 -19.72
CA ILE A 216 4.67 5.82 -19.69
C ILE A 216 4.08 5.00 -20.87
N TYR A 217 3.02 5.50 -21.53
CA TYR A 217 2.26 4.73 -22.53
C TYR A 217 1.99 5.52 -23.83
N SER A 218 1.91 4.77 -24.93
CA SER A 218 1.74 5.24 -26.31
C SER A 218 0.31 5.08 -26.86
N GLY A 219 -0.70 4.85 -26.01
CA GLY A 219 -2.09 4.60 -26.41
C GLY A 219 -3.07 5.67 -25.92
N ASP A 220 -3.91 6.17 -26.82
CA ASP A 220 -4.72 7.39 -26.71
C ASP A 220 -6.05 7.18 -25.95
N SER A 221 -5.98 7.01 -24.62
CA SER A 221 -7.14 7.29 -23.78
C SER A 221 -6.74 8.21 -22.64
N ILE A 222 -7.44 9.34 -22.57
CA ILE A 222 -7.27 10.37 -21.56
C ILE A 222 -8.65 10.67 -21.00
N LEU A 223 -8.72 10.96 -19.70
CA LEU A 223 -9.93 11.49 -19.09
C LEU A 223 -10.45 12.67 -19.92
N PRO A 224 -11.75 12.71 -20.25
CA PRO A 224 -12.36 13.83 -20.95
C PRO A 224 -11.96 15.17 -20.35
N GLU A 225 -11.68 16.16 -21.20
CA GLU A 225 -11.23 17.48 -20.75
C GLU A 225 -12.24 18.13 -19.78
N LEU A 226 -13.53 17.89 -19.99
CA LEU A 226 -14.60 18.34 -19.10
C LEU A 226 -14.40 17.83 -17.67
N ILE A 227 -14.01 16.57 -17.47
CA ILE A 227 -13.70 15.99 -16.15
C ILE A 227 -12.49 16.70 -15.54
N ARG A 228 -11.40 16.81 -16.31
CA ARG A 228 -10.15 17.42 -15.85
C ARG A 228 -10.33 18.88 -15.41
N ARG A 229 -11.08 19.67 -16.19
CA ARG A 229 -11.37 21.09 -15.87
C ARG A 229 -12.31 21.26 -14.67
N ASN A 230 -13.03 20.21 -14.27
CA ASN A 230 -13.97 20.23 -13.14
C ASN A 230 -13.51 19.32 -11.98
N GLN A 231 -12.20 19.08 -11.85
CA GLN A 231 -11.63 18.19 -10.83
C GLN A 231 -12.13 18.48 -9.40
N GLN A 232 -12.31 19.75 -9.05
CA GLN A 232 -12.79 20.20 -7.74
C GLN A 232 -14.19 19.66 -7.38
N HIS A 233 -14.99 19.23 -8.36
CA HIS A 233 -16.33 18.69 -8.17
C HIS A 233 -16.35 17.15 -8.14
N LEU A 234 -15.25 16.48 -8.49
CA LEU A 234 -15.22 15.01 -8.59
C LEU A 234 -15.41 14.31 -7.25
N ALA A 235 -14.99 14.92 -6.14
CA ALA A 235 -15.25 14.38 -4.81
C ALA A 235 -16.75 14.23 -4.54
N THR A 236 -17.53 15.24 -4.94
CA THR A 236 -18.99 15.23 -4.86
C THR A 236 -19.59 14.17 -5.78
N ILE A 237 -19.12 14.09 -7.04
CA ILE A 237 -19.60 13.11 -8.02
C ILE A 237 -19.37 11.67 -7.50
N LEU A 238 -18.18 11.35 -6.99
CA LEU A 238 -17.85 10.04 -6.44
C LEU A 238 -18.69 9.70 -5.19
N LYS A 239 -19.03 10.70 -4.37
CA LYS A 239 -19.88 10.53 -3.19
C LYS A 239 -21.32 10.12 -3.54
N TYR A 240 -21.84 10.58 -4.67
CA TYR A 240 -23.23 10.32 -5.10
C TYR A 240 -23.33 9.37 -6.31
N ASN A 241 -22.25 8.69 -6.67
CA ASN A 241 -22.16 7.79 -7.82
C ASN A 241 -23.32 6.78 -7.91
N ARG A 242 -23.79 6.24 -6.77
CA ARG A 242 -24.92 5.30 -6.75
C ARG A 242 -26.24 5.91 -7.20
N TYR A 243 -26.42 7.22 -6.98
CA TYR A 243 -27.69 7.91 -7.26
C TYR A 243 -27.72 8.55 -8.64
N VAL A 244 -26.57 8.99 -9.14
CA VAL A 244 -26.42 9.59 -10.47
C VAL A 244 -25.30 8.86 -11.21
N PRO A 245 -25.57 7.64 -11.73
CA PRO A 245 -24.57 6.89 -12.47
C PRO A 245 -24.32 7.57 -13.83
N ILE A 246 -23.22 8.31 -13.91
CA ILE A 246 -22.77 8.95 -15.17
C ILE A 246 -22.09 7.96 -16.14
N TYR A 247 -21.91 6.71 -15.71
CA TYR A 247 -21.31 5.64 -16.50
C TYR A 247 -22.35 4.57 -16.82
N ASN A 248 -22.42 4.16 -18.09
CA ASN A 248 -23.27 3.04 -18.50
C ASN A 248 -22.64 1.68 -18.11
N GLU A 249 -23.36 0.58 -18.36
CA GLU A 249 -22.89 -0.79 -18.06
C GLU A 249 -21.57 -1.17 -18.77
N ASN A 250 -21.24 -0.48 -19.86
CA ASN A 250 -19.99 -0.65 -20.61
C ASN A 250 -18.86 0.27 -20.10
N GLY A 251 -19.07 1.02 -19.02
CA GLY A 251 -18.09 1.94 -18.43
C GLY A 251 -17.84 3.21 -19.23
N GLN A 252 -18.67 3.50 -20.23
CA GLN A 252 -18.61 4.73 -21.02
C GLN A 252 -19.37 5.85 -20.32
N ILE A 253 -18.84 7.07 -20.41
CA ILE A 253 -19.47 8.24 -19.80
C ILE A 253 -20.61 8.77 -20.66
N ASN A 254 -21.75 9.08 -20.03
CA ASN A 254 -22.76 9.94 -20.65
C ASN A 254 -22.37 11.39 -20.40
N ILE A 255 -21.99 12.11 -21.46
CA ILE A 255 -21.50 13.48 -21.36
C ILE A 255 -22.61 14.44 -20.94
N ASP A 256 -23.84 14.24 -21.41
CA ASP A 256 -24.97 15.10 -21.09
C ASP A 256 -25.32 15.00 -19.60
N ASP A 257 -25.42 13.76 -19.08
CA ASP A 257 -25.64 13.52 -17.65
C ASP A 257 -24.52 14.12 -16.78
N LEU A 258 -23.27 14.06 -17.25
CA LEU A 258 -22.15 14.69 -16.54
C LEU A 258 -22.27 16.23 -16.55
N ILE A 259 -22.68 16.84 -17.66
CA ILE A 259 -22.88 18.29 -17.75
C ILE A 259 -23.98 18.73 -16.78
N ASP A 260 -25.10 18.02 -16.76
CA ASP A 260 -26.24 18.31 -15.88
C ASP A 260 -25.84 18.16 -14.40
N LEU A 261 -25.17 17.05 -14.06
CA LEU A 261 -24.66 16.84 -12.70
C LEU A 261 -23.66 17.92 -12.29
N LEU A 262 -22.76 18.33 -13.18
CA LEU A 262 -21.82 19.42 -12.89
C LEU A 262 -22.55 20.75 -12.69
N HIS A 263 -23.62 21.02 -13.44
CA HIS A 263 -24.45 22.20 -13.27
C HIS A 263 -25.18 22.18 -11.90
N GLU A 264 -25.76 21.04 -11.51
CA GLU A 264 -26.38 20.87 -10.20
C GLU A 264 -25.39 21.04 -9.05
N VAL A 265 -24.21 20.42 -9.15
CA VAL A 265 -23.14 20.53 -8.13
C VAL A 265 -22.68 21.98 -7.99
N LYS A 266 -22.55 22.73 -9.08
CA LYS A 266 -22.15 24.15 -9.06
C LYS A 266 -23.20 25.05 -8.41
N ASN A 267 -24.48 24.74 -8.60
CA ASN A 267 -25.59 25.51 -8.05
C ASN A 267 -26.02 25.06 -6.64
N GLY A 268 -25.32 24.09 -6.06
CA GLY A 268 -25.64 23.44 -4.80
C GLY A 268 -26.71 22.38 -5.02
N MET A 269 -26.29 21.11 -5.08
CA MET A 269 -27.22 19.97 -5.15
C MET A 269 -28.27 20.10 -4.05
N ARG A 270 -29.54 20.21 -4.46
CA ARG A 270 -30.70 20.23 -3.56
C ARG A 270 -31.20 18.82 -3.33
#